data_AF-A0A9Q3JW97-F1
#
_entry.id   AF-A0A9Q3JW97-F1
#
_cell.length_a   1.000
_cell.length_b   1.000
_cell.length_c   1.000
_cell.angle_alpha   90.00
_cell.angle_beta   90.00
_cell.angle_gamma   90.00
#
_symmetry.space_group_name_H-M   'P 1'
#
loop_
_entity.id
_entity.type
_entity.pdbx_description
1 polymer ?
#
loop_
_entity_poly.entity_id
_entity_poly.type
_entity_poly.pdbx_seq_one_letter_code
_entity_poly.pdbx_strand_id
1 'polypeptide(L)'
;MSSKVLTCCQAHWAEFLSEFHFTITYRPGRLANLPDALSRQDNVYPEWGVDFISKNPQNFHQVIKQDGIQESRLFSIKVEIFSDLVDKIQKEVWQDKDFKEILKQLQRGESVTD
;
A
#
# COMPACT_ATOMS: atom_id res chain seq x y z
N MET A 1 -12.39 -3.86 37.15
CA MET A 1 -12.32 -4.06 35.68
C MET A 1 -10.87 -3.86 35.26
N SER A 2 -10.13 -4.92 34.95
CA SER A 2 -8.76 -4.78 34.43
C SER A 2 -8.87 -4.34 32.96
N SER A 3 -8.51 -3.10 32.64
CA SER A 3 -8.45 -2.65 31.25
C SER A 3 -7.22 -3.28 30.58
N LYS A 4 -7.43 -4.44 29.96
CA LYS A 4 -6.41 -5.01 29.08
C LYS A 4 -6.34 -4.11 27.84
N VAL A 5 -5.18 -3.50 27.61
CA VAL A 5 -4.93 -2.71 26.41
C VAL A 5 -4.92 -3.66 25.21
N LEU A 6 -5.76 -3.39 24.21
CA LEU A 6 -5.82 -4.16 22.98
C LEU A 6 -4.60 -3.86 22.10
N THR A 7 -4.14 -4.85 21.34
CA THR A 7 -3.18 -4.60 20.26
C THR A 7 -3.87 -3.86 19.09
N CYS A 8 -3.09 -3.25 18.21
CA CYS A 8 -3.63 -2.51 17.05
C CYS A 8 -4.60 -3.37 16.21
N CYS A 9 -4.23 -4.61 15.89
CA CYS A 9 -5.11 -5.53 15.16
C CYS A 9 -6.39 -5.84 15.94
N GLN A 10 -6.29 -6.08 17.25
CA GLN A 10 -7.46 -6.35 18.08
C GLN A 10 -8.39 -5.14 18.16
N ALA A 11 -7.86 -3.92 18.26
CA ALA A 11 -8.64 -2.69 18.27
C ALA A 11 -9.38 -2.47 16.95
N HIS A 12 -8.68 -2.64 15.82
CA HIS A 12 -9.29 -2.54 14.48
C HIS A 12 -10.46 -3.53 14.31
N TRP A 13 -10.25 -4.80 14.68
CA TRP A 13 -11.33 -5.79 14.63
C TRP A 13 -12.43 -5.50 15.65
N ALA A 14 -12.11 -4.96 16.82
CA ALA A 14 -13.11 -4.61 17.84
C ALA A 14 -14.05 -3.50 17.37
N GLU A 15 -13.54 -2.49 16.64
CA GLU A 15 -14.37 -1.45 16.02
C GLU A 15 -15.37 -2.07 15.04
N PHE A 16 -14.90 -2.86 14.08
CA PHE A 16 -15.75 -3.53 13.10
C PHE A 16 -16.78 -4.46 13.75
N LEU A 17 -16.35 -5.25 14.73
CA LEU A 17 -17.21 -6.23 15.38
C LEU A 17 -18.23 -5.59 16.31
N SER A 18 -18.03 -4.35 16.77
CA SER A 18 -18.95 -3.66 17.69
C SER A 18 -20.36 -3.46 17.12
N GLU A 19 -20.51 -3.51 15.78
CA GLU A 19 -21.79 -3.41 15.08
C GLU A 19 -22.67 -4.66 15.25
N PHE A 20 -22.08 -5.78 15.68
CA PHE A 20 -22.76 -7.07 15.78
C PHE A 20 -23.03 -7.45 17.24
N HIS A 21 -24.17 -8.08 17.49
CA HIS A 21 -24.45 -8.69 18.79
C HIS A 21 -24.00 -10.16 18.80
N PHE A 22 -22.79 -10.42 19.27
CA PHE A 22 -22.18 -11.76 19.28
C PHE A 22 -21.44 -12.07 20.59
N THR A 23 -21.04 -13.32 20.74
CA THR A 23 -20.20 -13.78 21.87
C THR A 23 -19.06 -14.61 21.34
N ILE A 24 -17.83 -14.25 21.71
CA ILE A 24 -16.63 -14.99 21.30
C ILE A 24 -16.48 -16.23 22.19
N THR A 25 -16.63 -17.41 21.59
CA THR A 25 -16.40 -18.69 22.28
C THR A 25 -15.21 -19.41 21.65
N TYR A 26 -14.22 -19.79 22.46
CA TYR A 26 -13.14 -20.65 21.99
C TYR A 26 -13.68 -22.03 21.61
N ARG A 27 -13.30 -22.53 20.44
CA ARG A 27 -13.60 -23.89 19.98
C ARG A 27 -12.29 -24.63 19.72
N PRO A 28 -12.07 -25.79 20.34
CA PRO A 28 -10.90 -26.61 20.05
C PRO A 28 -10.96 -27.13 18.61
N GLY A 29 -9.80 -27.34 17.97
CA GLY A 29 -9.69 -27.64 16.54
C GLY A 29 -10.60 -28.78 16.04
N ARG A 30 -10.77 -29.84 16.83
CA ARG A 30 -11.66 -30.98 16.50
C ARG A 30 -13.14 -30.58 16.32
N LEU A 31 -13.58 -29.47 16.91
CA LEU A 31 -14.92 -28.93 16.76
C LEU A 31 -14.99 -27.82 15.69
N ALA A 32 -13.86 -27.42 15.14
CA ALA A 32 -13.72 -26.39 14.11
C ALA A 32 -13.42 -27.01 12.73
N ASN A 33 -13.86 -28.26 12.48
CA ASN A 33 -13.54 -28.99 11.25
C ASN A 33 -14.03 -28.28 9.98
N LEU A 34 -15.22 -27.68 10.02
CA LEU A 34 -15.77 -26.98 8.87
C LEU A 34 -14.95 -25.72 8.52
N PRO A 35 -14.73 -24.76 9.44
CA PRO A 35 -13.88 -23.61 9.13
C PRO A 35 -12.42 -23.99 8.82
N ASP A 36 -11.87 -25.04 9.44
CA ASP A 36 -10.53 -25.56 9.11
C ASP A 36 -10.47 -26.18 7.69
N ALA A 37 -11.51 -26.90 7.27
CA ALA A 37 -11.59 -27.45 5.92
C ALA A 37 -11.73 -26.34 4.87
N LEU A 38 -12.50 -25.29 5.16
CA LEU A 38 -12.67 -24.13 4.27
C LEU A 38 -11.41 -23.28 4.16
N SER A 39 -10.66 -23.10 5.26
CA SER A 39 -9.41 -22.31 5.23
C SER A 39 -8.27 -23.02 4.50
N ARG A 40 -8.35 -24.35 4.34
CA ARG A 40 -7.37 -25.18 3.63
C ARG A 40 -7.76 -25.49 2.18
N GLN A 41 -8.77 -24.82 1.64
CA GLN A 41 -9.22 -25.10 0.28
C GLN A 41 -8.19 -24.59 -0.74
N ASP A 42 -7.47 -25.51 -1.38
CA ASP A 42 -6.39 -25.22 -2.34
C ASP A 42 -6.85 -24.41 -3.57
N ASN A 43 -8.15 -24.40 -3.85
CA ASN A 43 -8.75 -23.63 -4.94
C ASN A 43 -9.06 -22.17 -4.56
N VAL A 44 -9.07 -21.82 -3.27
CA VAL A 44 -9.40 -20.46 -2.81
C VAL A 44 -8.15 -19.62 -2.61
N TYR A 45 -7.08 -20.22 -2.08
CA TYR A 45 -5.83 -19.53 -1.77
C TYR A 45 -4.80 -19.75 -2.89
N PRO A 46 -4.04 -18.71 -3.27
CA PRO A 46 -2.98 -18.85 -4.24
C PRO A 46 -1.77 -19.56 -3.64
N GLU A 47 -1.03 -20.21 -4.52
CA GLU A 47 0.30 -20.72 -4.22
C GLU A 47 1.29 -19.55 -4.11
N TRP A 48 2.47 -19.83 -3.55
CA TRP A 48 3.53 -18.84 -3.43
C TRP A 48 3.87 -18.21 -4.79
N GLY A 49 3.87 -16.88 -4.85
CA GLY A 49 4.18 -16.13 -6.06
C GLY A 49 3.03 -16.01 -7.06
N VAL A 50 1.83 -16.50 -6.71
CA VAL A 50 0.62 -16.37 -7.52
C VAL A 50 -0.33 -15.39 -6.84
N ASP A 51 -1.00 -14.53 -7.61
CA ASP A 51 -1.95 -13.57 -7.06
C ASP A 51 -3.27 -14.25 -6.67
N PHE A 52 -3.92 -13.75 -5.61
CA PHE A 52 -5.24 -14.24 -5.18
C PHE A 52 -6.29 -14.14 -6.31
N ILE A 53 -6.17 -13.12 -7.16
CA ILE A 53 -7.09 -12.85 -8.27
C ILE A 53 -7.07 -14.00 -9.29
N SER A 54 -5.91 -14.61 -9.56
CA SER A 54 -5.83 -15.66 -10.58
C SER A 54 -6.44 -16.98 -10.11
N LYS A 55 -6.42 -17.26 -8.80
CA LYS A 55 -7.01 -18.49 -8.22
C LYS A 55 -8.48 -18.33 -7.87
N ASN A 56 -8.89 -17.17 -7.35
CA ASN A 56 -10.28 -16.92 -6.95
C ASN A 56 -10.78 -15.57 -7.49
N PRO A 57 -11.01 -15.45 -8.81
CA PRO A 57 -11.42 -14.19 -9.43
C PRO A 57 -12.78 -13.70 -8.96
N GLN A 58 -13.64 -14.62 -8.47
CA GLN A 58 -14.99 -14.29 -8.00
C GLN A 58 -14.99 -13.63 -6.60
N ASN A 59 -13.97 -13.89 -5.79
CA ASN A 59 -13.83 -13.33 -4.44
C ASN A 59 -13.02 -12.03 -4.44
N PHE A 60 -12.68 -11.49 -5.61
CA PHE A 60 -12.13 -10.14 -5.70
C PHE A 60 -13.25 -9.12 -5.46
N HIS A 61 -13.44 -8.77 -4.18
CA HIS A 61 -14.24 -7.62 -3.81
C HIS A 61 -13.30 -6.42 -3.71
N GLN A 62 -13.32 -5.56 -4.72
CA GLN A 62 -12.66 -4.27 -4.61
C GLN A 62 -13.34 -3.51 -3.45
N VAL A 63 -12.66 -3.45 -2.30
CA VAL A 63 -13.17 -2.76 -1.09
C VAL A 63 -13.46 -1.29 -1.39
N ILE A 64 -12.70 -0.73 -2.33
CA ILE A 64 -12.89 0.62 -2.86
C ILE A 64 -13.49 0.47 -4.25
N LYS A 65 -14.81 0.59 -4.35
CA LYS A 65 -15.49 0.64 -5.65
C LYS A 65 -14.99 1.89 -6.38
N GLN A 66 -14.26 1.71 -7.47
CA GLN A 66 -13.88 2.80 -8.37
C GLN A 66 -15.08 3.14 -9.25
N ASP A 67 -16.16 3.57 -8.62
CA ASP A 67 -17.34 4.06 -9.32
C ASP A 67 -16.99 5.42 -9.93
N GLY A 68 -16.51 5.39 -11.17
CA GLY A 68 -16.35 6.58 -12.01
C GLY A 68 -15.39 7.65 -11.47
N ILE A 69 -14.12 7.55 -11.89
CA ILE A 69 -13.19 8.68 -12.01
C ILE A 69 -12.53 9.18 -10.70
N GLN A 70 -11.28 8.72 -10.53
CA GLN A 70 -10.05 9.49 -10.19
C GLN A 70 -9.67 9.94 -8.78
N GLU A 71 -10.42 9.73 -7.70
CA GLU A 71 -9.90 10.11 -6.36
C GLU A 71 -10.27 9.13 -5.26
N SER A 72 -9.64 7.96 -5.27
CA SER A 72 -9.59 7.09 -4.10
C SER A 72 -8.16 6.67 -3.81
N ARG A 73 -7.30 7.65 -3.55
CA ARG A 73 -6.03 7.39 -2.88
C ARG A 73 -6.16 7.98 -1.49
N LEU A 74 -6.33 7.13 -0.47
CA LEU A 74 -6.16 7.54 0.93
C LEU A 74 -4.74 8.11 1.19
N PHE A 75 -3.82 7.92 0.23
CA PHE A 75 -2.64 8.75 0.03
C PHE A 75 -2.49 9.10 -1.45
N SER A 76 -3.05 10.22 -1.90
CA SER A 76 -2.71 10.80 -3.20
C SER A 76 -1.28 11.31 -3.19
N ILE A 77 -0.29 10.41 -3.28
CA ILE A 77 0.97 10.79 -3.93
C ILE A 77 0.58 11.06 -5.37
N LYS A 78 0.45 12.32 -5.76
CA LYS A 78 0.37 12.71 -7.17
C LYS A 78 1.68 12.28 -7.82
N VAL A 79 1.73 11.06 -8.33
CA VAL A 79 2.70 10.68 -9.34
C VAL A 79 2.14 11.23 -10.64
N GLU A 80 2.34 12.53 -10.86
CA GLU A 80 2.20 13.09 -12.18
C GLU A 80 3.30 12.41 -13.00
N ILE A 81 2.92 11.43 -13.83
CA ILE A 81 3.81 10.83 -14.81
C ILE A 81 4.00 11.90 -15.87
N PHE A 82 4.86 12.85 -15.53
CA PHE A 82 5.32 13.88 -16.42
C PHE A 82 6.22 13.18 -17.45
N SER A 83 5.67 12.80 -18.60
CA SER A 83 6.47 12.43 -19.79
C SER A 83 7.53 13.50 -20.08
N ASP A 84 7.22 14.74 -19.70
CA ASP A 84 8.02 15.93 -19.95
C ASP A 84 8.82 16.38 -18.72
N LEU A 85 8.88 15.57 -17.64
CA LEU A 85 9.60 15.95 -16.40
C LEU A 85 11.07 16.15 -16.68
N VAL A 86 11.64 15.21 -17.43
CA VAL A 86 13.05 15.20 -17.78
C VAL A 86 13.38 16.45 -18.58
N ASP A 87 12.54 16.80 -19.56
CA ASP A 87 12.71 18.01 -20.37
C ASP A 87 12.57 19.30 -19.54
N LYS A 88 11.67 19.30 -18.55
CA LYS A 88 11.47 20.44 -17.65
C LYS A 88 12.64 20.61 -16.67
N ILE A 89 13.09 19.52 -16.04
CA ILE A 89 14.27 19.51 -15.17
C ILE A 89 15.49 19.96 -15.96
N GLN A 90 15.69 19.43 -17.17
CA GLN A 90 16.81 19.82 -18.01
C GLN A 90 16.78 21.32 -18.32
N LYS A 91 15.62 21.87 -18.72
CA LYS A 91 15.47 23.31 -18.96
C LYS A 91 15.77 24.14 -17.71
N GLU A 92 15.27 23.74 -16.54
CA GLU A 92 15.47 24.49 -15.29
C GLU A 92 16.92 24.41 -14.80
N VAL A 93 17.57 23.25 -14.88
CA VAL A 93 18.99 23.06 -14.53
C VAL A 93 19.90 23.92 -15.42
N TRP A 94 19.60 24.06 -16.71
CA TRP A 94 20.35 24.96 -17.60
C TRP A 94 20.07 26.46 -17.36
N GLN A 95 19.04 26.81 -16.60
CA GLN A 95 18.79 28.19 -16.18
C GLN A 95 19.35 28.51 -14.79
N ASP A 96 19.66 27.48 -14.01
CA ASP A 96 20.24 27.63 -12.68
C ASP A 96 21.59 28.34 -12.72
N LYS A 97 21.74 29.34 -11.85
CA LYS A 97 22.93 30.18 -11.75
C LYS A 97 24.06 29.43 -11.04
N ASP A 98 23.72 28.63 -10.04
CA ASP A 98 24.69 27.91 -9.22
C ASP A 98 25.32 26.80 -10.05
N PHE A 99 24.50 26.07 -10.83
CA PHE A 99 24.98 25.06 -11.77
C PHE A 99 25.91 25.65 -12.85
N LYS A 100 25.60 26.84 -13.38
CA LYS A 100 26.47 27.54 -14.35
C LYS A 100 27.81 27.94 -13.73
N GLU A 101 27.82 28.39 -12.48
CA GLU A 101 29.05 28.76 -11.80
C GLU A 101 29.91 27.52 -11.51
N ILE A 102 29.29 26.40 -11.10
CA ILE A 102 29.97 25.11 -10.94
C ILE A 102 30.60 24.66 -12.26
N LEU A 103 29.87 24.72 -13.39
CA LEU A 103 30.43 24.37 -14.70
C LEU A 103 31.62 25.25 -15.08
N LYS A 104 31.56 26.53 -14.75
CA LYS A 104 32.62 27.50 -15.03
C LYS A 104 33.86 27.26 -14.15
N GLN A 105 33.68 26.87 -12.89
CA GLN A 105 34.75 26.48 -11.97
C GLN A 105 35.43 25.18 -12.44
N LEU A 106 34.63 24.19 -12.86
CA LEU A 106 35.15 22.93 -13.43
C LEU A 106 35.95 23.17 -14.72
N GLN A 107 35.48 24.06 -15.60
CA GLN A 107 36.21 24.45 -16.82
C GLN A 107 37.52 25.19 -16.52
N ARG A 108 37.63 25.83 -15.35
CA ARG A 108 38.85 26.50 -14.87
C ARG A 108 39.79 25.58 -14.12
N GLY A 109 39.38 24.35 -13.82
CA GLY A 109 40.19 23.36 -13.09
C GLY A 109 40.32 23.65 -11.59
N GLU A 110 39.44 24.50 -11.05
CA GLU A 110 39.42 24.83 -9.62
C GLU A 110 38.61 23.78 -8.85
N SER A 111 39.04 23.41 -7.64
CA SER A 111 38.28 22.52 -6.78
C SER A 111 37.02 23.25 -6.27
N VAL A 112 35.84 22.69 -6.55
CA VAL A 112 34.57 23.17 -6.01
C VAL A 112 34.63 23.05 -4.49
N THR A 113 34.64 24.16 -3.78
CA THR A 113 34.55 24.19 -2.31
C THR A 113 33.09 24.34 -1.89
N ASP A 114 32.67 23.50 -0.95
CA ASP A 114 31.32 23.40 -0.37
C ASP A 114 30.76 24.70 0.22
#